data_AF-X1SIL9-F1
#
_entry.id   AF-X1SIL9-F1
#
_cell.length_a   1.000
_cell.length_b   1.000
_cell.length_c   1.000
_cell.angle_alpha   90.00
_cell.angle_beta   90.00
_cell.angle_gamma   90.00
#
_symmetry.space_group_name_H-M   'P 1'
#
loop_
_entity.id
_entity.type
_entity.pdbx_description
1 polymer ?
#
loop_
_entity_poly.entity_id
_entity_poly.type
_entity_poly.pdbx_seq_one_letter_code
_entity_poly.pdbx_strand_id
1 'polypeptide(L)' 'MPALKLRTVREFKYERVTSLERLIEQAENRHYSTFWFYSEEELVTALDGFRQNIKERFSNPNQARWFDENLLLVIEKKG' A
#
# COMPACT_ATOMS: atom_id res chain seq x y z
N MET A 1 -11.85 -29.17 13.31
CA MET A 1 -11.55 -27.75 13.05
C MET A 1 -11.84 -26.96 14.31
N PRO A 2 -10.89 -26.19 14.87
CA PRO A 2 -11.18 -25.33 16.01
C PRO A 2 -12.19 -24.27 15.57
N ALA A 3 -13.29 -24.12 16.30
CA ALA A 3 -14.27 -23.10 15.97
C ALA A 3 -13.69 -21.74 16.36
N LEU A 4 -13.67 -20.78 15.43
CA LEU A 4 -13.19 -19.43 15.66
C LEU A 4 -14.38 -18.50 15.93
N LYS A 5 -14.17 -17.47 16.76
CA LYS A 5 -15.14 -16.40 17.01
C LYS A 5 -14.47 -15.06 16.76
N LEU A 6 -15.08 -14.26 15.88
CA LEU A 6 -14.73 -12.85 15.73
C LEU A 6 -15.21 -12.11 16.97
N ARG A 7 -14.28 -11.51 17.73
CA ARG A 7 -14.60 -10.76 18.94
C ARG A 7 -14.76 -9.28 18.66
N THR A 8 -13.84 -8.71 17.89
CA THR A 8 -13.80 -7.27 17.62
C THR A 8 -13.37 -7.01 16.19
N VAL A 9 -13.95 -5.97 15.61
CA VAL A 9 -13.50 -5.33 14.37
C VAL A 9 -13.20 -3.88 14.73
N ARG A 10 -12.01 -3.39 14.38
CA ARG A 10 -11.66 -1.96 14.53
C ARG A 10 -11.17 -1.43 13.20
N GLU A 11 -11.75 -0.32 12.78
CA GLU A 11 -11.36 0.42 11.60
C GLU A 11 -10.42 1.56 11.99
N PHE A 12 -9.41 1.80 11.17
CA PHE A 12 -8.51 2.93 11.31
C PHE A 12 -8.39 3.65 9.98
N LYS A 13 -8.57 4.97 10.00
CA LYS A 13 -8.42 5.83 8.82
C LYS A 13 -7.33 6.84 9.08
N TYR A 14 -6.28 6.81 8.27
CA TYR A 14 -5.15 7.72 8.39
C TYR A 14 -4.95 8.49 7.11
N GLU A 15 -4.92 9.82 7.21
CA GLU A 15 -4.54 10.65 6.07
C GLU A 15 -3.04 10.53 5.81
N ARG A 16 -2.69 10.39 4.53
CA ARG A 16 -1.31 10.40 4.03
C ARG A 16 -1.14 11.54 3.06
N VAL A 17 0.03 12.17 3.13
CA VAL A 17 0.51 13.14 2.15
C VAL A 17 1.97 12.82 1.88
N THR A 18 2.33 12.70 0.61
CA THR A 18 3.72 12.48 0.19
C THR A 18 3.98 13.10 -1.18
N SER A 19 5.24 13.15 -1.57
CA SER A 19 5.64 13.52 -2.93
C SER A 19 5.77 12.30 -3.85
N LEU A 20 5.69 12.54 -5.15
CA LEU A 20 5.96 11.56 -6.19
C LEU A 20 7.36 10.95 -6.01
N GLU A 21 8.38 11.76 -5.78
CA GLU A 21 9.77 11.31 -5.61
C GLU A 21 9.88 10.28 -4.49
N ARG A 22 9.19 10.52 -3.37
CA ARG A 22 9.19 9.60 -2.24
C ARG A 22 8.48 8.29 -2.57
N LEU A 23 7.40 8.32 -3.34
CA LEU A 23 6.70 7.10 -3.78
C LEU A 23 7.58 6.26 -4.72
N ILE A 24 8.28 6.92 -5.65
CA ILE A 24 9.22 6.25 -6.55
C ILE A 24 10.39 5.64 -5.77
N GLU A 25 11.00 6.38 -4.85
CA GLU A 25 12.09 5.87 -4.00
C GLU A 25 11.64 4.62 -3.22
N GLN A 26 10.43 4.61 -2.68
CA GLN A 26 9.89 3.43 -2.00
C GLN A 26 9.71 2.23 -2.94
N ALA A 27 9.31 2.48 -4.20
CA ALA A 27 9.15 1.43 -5.20
C ALA A 27 10.51 0.87 -5.66
N GLU A 28 11.49 1.74 -5.91
CA GLU A 28 12.87 1.39 -6.25
C GLU A 28 13.52 0.53 -5.15
N ASN A 29 13.29 0.89 -3.89
CA ASN A 29 13.80 0.14 -2.73
C ASN A 29 12.92 -1.05 -2.32
N ARG A 30 11.95 -1.46 -3.17
CA ARG A 30 11.09 -2.63 -2.97
C ARG A 30 10.33 -2.62 -1.63
N HIS A 31 9.93 -1.44 -1.14
CA HIS A 31 9.12 -1.32 0.08
C HIS A 31 7.68 -1.80 -0.12
N TYR A 32 7.21 -1.88 -1.37
CA TYR A 32 5.97 -2.54 -1.71
C TYR A 32 6.25 -4.01 -2.03
N SER A 33 5.55 -4.91 -1.34
CA SER A 33 5.70 -6.35 -1.53
C SER A 33 5.51 -6.78 -2.99
N THR A 34 4.71 -6.06 -3.77
CA THR A 34 4.53 -6.32 -5.21
C THR A 34 5.85 -6.21 -5.99
N PHE A 35 6.64 -5.15 -5.77
CA PHE A 35 7.92 -4.95 -6.47
C PHE A 35 9.03 -5.88 -5.98
N TRP A 36 8.89 -6.43 -4.76
CA TRP A 36 9.84 -7.40 -4.22
C TRP A 36 10.00 -8.62 -5.13
N PHE A 37 8.92 -9.05 -5.79
CA PHE A 37 8.88 -10.25 -6.63
C PHE A 37 9.39 -10.03 -8.05
N TYR A 38 9.71 -8.79 -8.45
CA TYR A 38 10.13 -8.49 -9.80
C TYR A 38 11.64 -8.72 -9.97
N SER A 39 12.01 -9.24 -11.14
CA SER A 39 13.37 -9.12 -11.65
C SER A 39 13.74 -7.65 -11.86
N GLU A 40 15.03 -7.37 -12.03
CA GLU A 40 15.50 -6.00 -12.29
C GLU A 40 14.85 -5.38 -13.55
N GLU A 41 14.72 -6.16 -14.63
CA GLU A 41 14.13 -5.73 -15.90
C GLU A 41 12.62 -5.42 -15.78
N GLU A 42 11.89 -6.26 -15.07
CA GLU A 42 10.48 -6.04 -14.74
C GLU A 42 10.30 -4.83 -13.83
N LEU A 43 11.20 -4.63 -12.86
CA LEU A 43 11.15 -3.51 -11.94
C LEU A 43 11.30 -2.18 -12.68
N VAL A 44 12.29 -2.05 -13.58
CA VAL A 44 12.48 -0.83 -14.38
C VAL A 44 11.22 -0.50 -15.18
N THR A 45 10.67 -1.48 -15.90
CA THR A 45 9.46 -1.29 -16.71
C THR A 45 8.25 -0.91 -15.83
N ALA A 46 8.11 -1.56 -14.68
CA ALA A 46 7.02 -1.29 -13.76
C ALA A 46 7.13 0.08 -13.07
N LEU A 47 8.35 0.57 -12.80
CA LEU A 47 8.59 1.89 -12.23
C LEU A 47 8.15 3.02 -13.17
N ASP A 48 8.37 2.87 -14.47
CA ASP A 48 7.90 3.83 -15.47
C ASP A 48 6.37 3.90 -15.50
N GLY A 49 5.71 2.74 -15.53
CA GLY A 49 4.25 2.66 -15.44
C GLY A 49 3.72 3.22 -14.12
N PHE A 50 4.37 2.91 -13.00
CA PHE A 50 4.01 3.41 -11.68
C PHE A 50 4.09 4.93 -11.60
N ARG A 51 5.17 5.52 -12.13
CA ARG A 51 5.35 6.97 -12.20
C ARG A 51 4.27 7.64 -13.03
N GLN A 52 3.94 7.09 -14.19
CA GLN A 52 2.90 7.65 -15.06
C GLN A 52 1.52 7.57 -14.40
N ASN A 53 1.19 6.43 -13.80
CA ASN A 53 -0.08 6.22 -13.11
C ASN A 53 -0.30 7.22 -11.96
N ILE A 54 0.74 7.53 -11.18
CA ILE A 54 0.65 8.55 -10.12
C ILE A 54 0.40 9.93 -10.71
N LYS A 55 1.13 10.32 -11.76
CA LYS A 55 0.96 11.62 -12.42
C LYS A 55 -0.44 11.81 -13.01
N GLU A 56 -1.02 10.75 -13.55
CA GLU A 56 -2.39 10.78 -14.11
C GLU A 56 -3.45 10.83 -13.02
N ARG A 57 -3.23 10.15 -11.89
CA ARG A 57 -4.22 10.04 -10.82
C ARG A 57 -4.24 11.22 -9.87
N PHE A 58 -3.10 11.86 -9.62
CA PHE A 58 -3.01 12.96 -8.67
C PHE A 58 -2.78 14.30 -9.39
N SER A 59 -3.71 15.25 -9.23
CA SER A 59 -3.61 16.58 -9.85
C SER A 59 -2.38 17.37 -9.42
N ASN A 60 -1.88 17.13 -8.19
CA ASN A 60 -0.59 17.61 -7.72
C ASN A 60 0.23 16.41 -7.20
N PRO A 61 1.09 15.80 -8.03
CA PRO A 61 1.89 14.64 -7.64
C PRO A 61 2.87 14.91 -6.48
N ASN A 62 3.24 16.16 -6.24
CA ASN A 62 4.13 16.54 -5.11
C ASN A 62 3.38 16.63 -3.78
N GLN A 63 2.05 16.52 -3.81
CA GLN A 63 1.16 16.46 -2.65
C GLN A 63 0.12 15.36 -2.84
N ALA A 64 0.56 14.18 -3.29
CA ALA A 64 -0.31 13.02 -3.42
C ALA A 64 -0.94 12.72 -2.05
N ARG A 65 -2.28 12.80 -1.99
CA ARG A 65 -3.07 12.67 -0.76
C ARG A 65 -4.04 11.51 -0.89
N TRP A 66 -4.03 10.62 0.08
CA TRP A 66 -5.00 9.53 0.18
C TRP A 66 -5.26 9.19 1.65
N PHE A 67 -6.24 8.31 1.88
CA PHE A 67 -6.49 7.74 3.20
C PHE A 67 -6.14 6.26 3.19
N ASP A 68 -5.30 5.85 4.13
CA ASP A 68 -5.14 4.43 4.45
C ASP A 68 -6.33 3.99 5.30
N GLU A 69 -7.08 3.00 4.84
CA GLU A 69 -8.15 2.37 5.59
C GLU A 69 -7.69 0.97 6.01
N ASN A 70 -7.41 0.81 7.31
CA ASN A 70 -6.91 -0.42 7.89
C ASN A 70 -7.95 -1.06 8.79
N LEU A 71 -8.00 -2.39 8.80
CA LEU A 71 -8.91 -3.18 9.62
C LEU A 71 -8.11 -4.07 10.58
N LEU A 72 -8.37 -3.96 11.89
CA LEU A 72 -7.90 -4.92 12.88
C LEU A 72 -9.04 -5.86 13.26
N LEU A 73 -8.83 -7.15 12.99
CA LEU A 73 -9.72 -8.24 13.38
C LEU A 73 -9.14 -8.95 14.61
N VAL A 74 -9.89 -8.97 15.71
CA VAL A 74 -9.55 -9.77 16.89
C VAL A 74 -10.36 -11.04 16.84
N ILE A 75 -9.69 -12.16 16.56
CA ILE A 75 -10.27 -13.49 16.44
C ILE A 75 -9.77 -14.36 17.58
N GLU A 76 -10.69 -15.09 18.21
CA GLU A 76 -10.39 -15.98 19.31
C GLU A 76 -10.84 -17.39 18.97
N LYS A 77 -10.15 -18.39 19.52
CA LYS A 77 -10.62 -19.76 19.51
C LYS A 77 -11.83 -19.85 20.45
N LYS A 78 -12.95 -20.38 19.96
CA LYS A 78 -14.06 -20.77 20.84
C LYS A 78 -13.55 -21.82 21.82
N GLY A 79 -13.73 -21.55 23.11
CA GLY A 79 -13.74 -22.59 24.13
C GLY A 79 -14.82 -23.61 23.85
#